data_AF-A0A952XGI2-F1
#
_entry.id   AF-A0A952XGI2-F1
#
_cell.length_a   1.000
_cell.length_b   1.000
_cell.length_c   1.000
_cell.angle_alpha   90.00
_cell.angle_beta   90.00
_cell.angle_gamma   90.00
#
_symmetry.space_group_name_H-M   'P 1'
#
loop_
_entity.id
_entity.type
_entity.pdbx_description
1 polymer ?
#
loop_
_entity_poly.entity_id
_entity_poly.type
_entity_poly.pdbx_seq_one_letter_code
_entity_poly.pdbx_strand_id
1 'polypeptide(L)'
;MTVIFQHHDELELNRIDYRGAVSSEELFAHARFRTAAPHWLNYDHLNVILADANAADVTREALSALRLRHDGLFRPENLLILRRSAWVCFSASARPLLRHWLHTRDATAERHTSVRLFDSIEEACGWLVLNVREAALVARSEGFREVQRFHAPPTAAPER
;
A
#
# COMPACT_ATOMS: atom_id res chain seq x y z
N MET A 1 -12.45 6.41 -2.04
CA MET A 1 -11.78 5.13 -2.36
C MET A 1 -12.09 4.22 -1.21
N THR A 2 -11.57 3.03 -1.17
CA THR A 2 -11.44 2.33 0.09
C THR A 2 -10.05 1.73 0.14
N VAL A 3 -9.30 2.08 1.19
CA VAL A 3 -8.08 1.35 1.54
C VAL A 3 -8.47 0.32 2.56
N ILE A 4 -8.21 -0.94 2.27
CA ILE A 4 -8.48 -2.06 3.17
C ILE A 4 -7.13 -2.64 3.58
N PHE A 5 -6.79 -2.48 4.86
CA PHE A 5 -5.61 -3.12 5.45
C PHE A 5 -6.04 -4.47 6.03
N GLN A 6 -5.36 -5.51 5.58
CA GLN A 6 -5.62 -6.89 5.96
C GLN A 6 -4.32 -7.57 6.39
N HIS A 7 -4.44 -8.59 7.23
CA HIS A 7 -3.32 -9.38 7.69
C HIS A 7 -3.64 -10.88 7.63
N HIS A 8 -2.64 -11.67 7.25
CA HIS A 8 -2.70 -13.13 7.32
C HIS A 8 -1.67 -13.60 8.35
N ASP A 9 -2.14 -14.13 9.48
CA ASP A 9 -1.29 -14.47 10.63
C ASP A 9 -0.25 -15.54 10.27
N GLU A 10 -0.66 -16.65 9.63
CA GLU A 10 0.25 -17.76 9.30
C GLU A 10 1.32 -17.39 8.26
N LEU A 11 1.01 -16.47 7.34
CA LEU A 11 1.93 -16.01 6.32
C LEU A 11 2.79 -14.82 6.78
N GLU A 12 2.49 -14.26 7.96
CA GLU A 12 3.10 -13.03 8.46
C GLU A 12 3.10 -11.91 7.40
N LEU A 13 1.98 -11.78 6.67
CA LEU A 13 1.87 -10.94 5.48
C LEU A 13 0.74 -9.93 5.61
N ASN A 14 1.07 -8.65 5.40
CA ASN A 14 0.08 -7.60 5.23
C ASN A 14 -0.36 -7.52 3.77
N ARG A 15 -1.67 -7.38 3.56
CA ARG A 15 -2.25 -7.04 2.26
C ARG A 15 -3.01 -5.73 2.35
N ILE A 16 -2.77 -4.85 1.39
CA ILE A 16 -3.45 -3.56 1.30
C ILE A 16 -4.13 -3.46 -0.06
N ASP A 17 -5.46 -3.54 -0.06
CA ASP A 17 -6.28 -3.36 -1.25
C ASP A 17 -6.68 -1.88 -1.39
N TYR A 18 -6.50 -1.33 -2.59
CA TYR A 18 -6.94 0.00 -2.97
C TYR A 18 -8.09 -0.13 -3.99
N ARG A 19 -9.28 0.40 -3.67
CA ARG A 19 -10.50 0.31 -4.50
C ARG A 19 -11.18 1.67 -4.71
N GLY A 20 -11.91 1.85 -5.80
CA GLY A 20 -12.68 3.07 -6.10
C GLY A 20 -11.88 4.38 -6.19
N ALA A 21 -12.57 5.53 -6.06
CA ALA A 21 -11.98 6.87 -6.29
C ALA A 21 -11.06 7.35 -5.15
N VAL A 22 -9.74 7.32 -5.35
CA VAL A 22 -8.68 7.66 -4.39
C VAL A 22 -8.67 9.12 -3.98
N SER A 23 -8.90 9.39 -2.69
CA SER A 23 -8.57 10.70 -2.10
C SER A 23 -7.21 10.68 -1.41
N SER A 24 -6.57 11.85 -1.35
CA SER A 24 -5.35 12.02 -0.55
C SER A 24 -5.60 11.81 0.94
N GLU A 25 -6.79 12.12 1.44
CA GLU A 25 -7.15 11.96 2.86
C GLU A 25 -7.10 10.49 3.31
N GLU A 26 -7.59 9.56 2.48
CA GLU A 26 -7.54 8.12 2.79
C GLU A 26 -6.11 7.60 2.83
N LEU A 27 -5.26 8.07 1.91
CA LEU A 27 -3.83 7.75 1.92
C LEU A 27 -3.16 8.26 3.20
N PHE A 28 -3.50 9.48 3.64
CA PHE A 28 -3.01 10.02 4.90
C PHE A 28 -3.56 9.28 6.13
N ALA A 29 -4.82 8.85 6.11
CA ALA A 29 -5.43 8.07 7.20
C ALA A 29 -4.72 6.71 7.35
N HIS A 30 -4.47 6.03 6.24
CA HIS A 30 -3.68 4.80 6.22
C HIS A 30 -2.25 5.02 6.74
N ALA A 31 -1.58 6.11 6.33
CA ALA A 31 -0.24 6.44 6.84
C ALA A 31 -0.25 6.69 8.36
N ARG A 32 -1.23 7.44 8.89
CA ARG A 32 -1.38 7.70 10.34
C ARG A 32 -1.59 6.41 11.13
N PHE A 33 -2.42 5.50 10.61
CA PHE A 33 -2.64 4.19 11.25
C PHE A 33 -1.33 3.42 11.41
N ARG A 34 -0.49 3.38 10.37
CA ARG A 34 0.82 2.70 10.43
C ARG A 34 1.80 3.38 11.38
N THR A 35 1.70 4.70 11.57
CA THR A 35 2.47 5.41 12.63
C THR A 35 2.02 4.99 14.03
N ALA A 36 0.70 4.91 14.25
CA ALA A 36 0.13 4.59 15.56
C ALA A 36 0.29 3.11 15.95
N ALA A 37 0.42 2.23 14.95
CA ALA A 37 0.59 0.79 15.14
C ALA A 37 1.84 0.29 14.38
N PRO A 38 3.07 0.66 14.84
CA PRO A 38 4.30 0.40 14.10
C PRO A 38 4.67 -1.09 14.03
N HIS A 39 4.09 -1.95 14.87
CA HIS A 39 4.32 -3.40 14.78
C HIS A 39 3.91 -3.97 13.41
N TRP A 40 2.95 -3.36 12.72
CA TRP A 40 2.59 -3.76 11.36
C TRP A 40 3.72 -3.56 10.35
N LEU A 41 4.69 -2.68 10.64
CA LEU A 41 5.87 -2.49 9.80
C LEU A 41 6.82 -3.68 9.86
N ASN A 42 6.67 -4.58 10.84
CA ASN A 42 7.51 -5.78 10.98
C ASN A 42 7.15 -6.91 10.01
N TYR A 43 6.11 -6.76 9.19
CA TYR A 43 5.66 -7.77 8.22
C TYR A 43 5.98 -7.34 6.79
N ASP A 44 6.06 -8.30 5.88
CA ASP A 44 6.09 -7.98 4.45
C ASP A 44 4.72 -7.45 4.00
N HIS A 45 4.72 -6.68 2.92
CA HIS A 45 3.51 -6.01 2.43
C HIS A 45 3.27 -6.32 0.95
N LEU A 46 2.05 -6.75 0.63
CA LEU A 46 1.50 -6.79 -0.72
C LEU A 46 0.47 -5.66 -0.89
N ASN A 47 0.78 -4.69 -1.73
CA ASN A 47 -0.12 -3.57 -2.06
C ASN A 47 -0.77 -3.85 -3.41
N VAL A 48 -2.10 -3.94 -3.45
CA VAL A 48 -2.87 -4.28 -4.65
C VAL A 48 -3.79 -3.12 -5.02
N ILE A 49 -3.43 -2.40 -6.09
CA ILE A 49 -4.32 -1.42 -6.70
C ILE A 49 -5.26 -2.15 -7.65
N LEU A 50 -6.52 -2.28 -7.27
CA LEU A 50 -7.52 -3.04 -8.02
C LEU A 50 -8.00 -2.27 -9.25
N ALA A 51 -8.62 -2.98 -10.20
CA ALA A 51 -8.98 -2.44 -11.51
C ALA A 51 -9.98 -1.28 -11.43
N ASP A 52 -10.84 -1.27 -10.40
CA ASP A 52 -11.83 -0.23 -10.13
C ASP A 52 -11.24 0.99 -9.41
N ALA A 53 -9.97 0.94 -8.99
CA ALA A 53 -9.32 2.08 -8.35
C ALA A 53 -9.08 3.21 -9.35
N ASN A 54 -9.43 4.44 -8.96
CA ASN A 54 -9.21 5.64 -9.77
C ASN A 54 -8.50 6.70 -8.94
N ALA A 55 -7.30 7.11 -9.34
CA ALA A 55 -6.52 8.11 -8.62
C ALA A 55 -6.46 9.48 -9.31
N ALA A 56 -7.46 9.79 -10.15
CA ALA A 56 -7.54 11.06 -10.88
C ALA A 56 -7.48 12.30 -9.97
N ASP A 57 -8.04 12.20 -8.76
CA ASP A 57 -8.11 13.33 -7.80
C ASP A 57 -6.87 13.44 -6.91
N VAL A 58 -5.88 12.56 -7.08
CA VAL A 58 -4.62 12.62 -6.32
C VAL A 58 -3.61 13.48 -7.08
N THR A 59 -3.29 14.64 -6.52
CA THR A 59 -2.29 15.54 -7.10
C THR A 59 -0.86 15.08 -6.78
N ARG A 60 0.11 15.56 -7.56
CA ARG A 60 1.54 15.29 -7.31
C ARG A 60 1.99 15.89 -5.98
N GLU A 61 1.46 17.05 -5.63
CA GLU A 61 1.72 17.77 -4.39
C GLU A 61 1.25 16.94 -3.18
N ALA A 62 0.07 16.31 -3.30
CA ALA A 62 -0.43 15.40 -2.28
C ALA A 62 0.46 14.17 -2.10
N LEU A 63 1.00 13.61 -3.19
CA LEU A 63 1.99 12.54 -3.10
C LEU A 63 3.28 13.01 -2.40
N SER A 64 3.81 14.19 -2.75
CA SER A 64 5.00 14.72 -2.08
C SER A 64 4.77 14.92 -0.57
N ALA A 65 3.61 15.42 -0.16
CA ALA A 65 3.25 15.55 1.25
C ALA A 65 3.09 14.18 1.95
N LEU A 66 2.51 13.19 1.27
CA LEU A 66 2.43 11.82 1.76
C LEU A 66 3.82 11.21 1.95
N ARG A 67 4.77 11.50 1.05
CA ARG A 67 6.15 11.06 1.17
C ARG A 67 6.82 11.61 2.42
N LEU A 68 6.77 12.91 2.65
CA LEU A 68 7.39 13.53 3.85
C LEU A 68 6.88 12.89 5.15
N ARG A 69 5.59 12.50 5.17
CA ARG A 69 4.98 11.81 6.32
C ARG A 69 5.44 10.36 6.45
N HIS A 70 5.64 9.66 5.34
CA HIS A 70 6.22 8.32 5.32
C HIS A 70 7.69 8.31 5.74
N ASP A 71 8.50 9.28 5.27
CA ASP A 71 9.91 9.40 5.67
C ASP A 71 10.00 9.60 7.20
N GLY A 72 9.05 10.33 7.80
CA GLY A 72 8.92 10.45 9.25
C GLY A 72 8.66 9.15 10.02
N LEU A 73 8.10 8.10 9.40
CA LEU A 73 7.88 6.80 10.04
C LEU A 73 9.20 6.08 10.37
N PHE A 74 10.23 6.32 9.56
CA PHE A 74 11.51 5.60 9.63
C PHE A 74 12.62 6.41 10.30
N ARG A 75 12.30 7.64 10.75
CA ARG A 75 13.25 8.57 11.40
C ARG A 75 13.61 8.26 12.87
N PRO A 76 12.72 7.70 13.72
CA PRO A 76 13.13 7.35 15.09
C PRO A 76 14.08 6.14 15.08
N GLU A 77 15.10 6.23 15.93
CA GLU A 77 16.32 5.41 15.98
C GLU A 77 16.09 3.88 16.05
N ASN A 78 16.95 3.14 15.33
CA ASN A 78 17.25 1.70 15.50
C ASN A 78 16.22 0.64 15.08
N LEU A 79 15.32 0.94 14.15
CA LEU A 79 14.52 -0.10 13.48
C LEU A 79 14.98 -0.27 12.02
N LEU A 80 16.04 -1.06 11.85
CA LEU A 80 16.46 -1.63 10.56
C LEU A 80 15.39 -2.64 10.09
N ILE A 81 14.22 -2.14 9.68
CA ILE A 81 13.13 -2.96 9.17
C ILE A 81 13.43 -3.28 7.71
N LEU A 82 14.28 -4.27 7.43
CA LEU A 82 14.50 -4.77 6.06
C LEU A 82 13.27 -5.57 5.61
N ARG A 83 12.18 -4.88 5.26
CA ARG A 83 10.96 -5.52 4.76
C ARG A 83 10.70 -5.22 3.30
N ARG A 84 9.98 -6.14 2.67
CA ARG A 84 9.62 -6.09 1.27
C ARG A 84 8.23 -5.52 1.12
N SER A 85 8.09 -4.53 0.25
CA SER A 85 6.82 -3.96 -0.14
C SER A 85 6.62 -4.22 -1.63
N ALA A 86 5.91 -5.30 -1.94
CA ALA A 86 5.48 -5.59 -3.30
C ALA A 86 4.26 -4.75 -3.66
N TRP A 87 4.21 -4.25 -4.90
CA TRP A 87 3.09 -3.51 -5.47
C TRP A 87 2.62 -4.19 -6.74
N VAL A 88 1.30 -4.33 -6.89
CA VAL A 88 0.63 -4.81 -8.10
C VAL A 88 -0.46 -3.81 -8.46
N CYS A 89 -0.56 -3.45 -9.74
CA CYS A 89 -1.51 -2.42 -10.20
C CYS A 89 -2.32 -2.91 -11.40
N PHE A 90 -3.59 -3.22 -11.15
CA PHE A 90 -4.57 -3.61 -12.15
C PHE A 90 -5.34 -2.41 -12.72
N SER A 91 -5.32 -1.25 -12.06
CA SER A 91 -5.92 -0.03 -12.60
C SER A 91 -5.00 0.65 -13.61
N ALA A 92 -5.49 0.83 -14.83
CA ALA A 92 -4.78 1.57 -15.88
C ALA A 92 -4.64 3.06 -15.54
N SER A 93 -5.66 3.66 -14.92
CA SER A 93 -5.67 5.08 -14.57
C SER A 93 -4.74 5.41 -13.41
N ALA A 94 -4.61 4.52 -12.43
CA ALA A 94 -3.72 4.71 -11.27
C ALA A 94 -2.26 4.39 -11.57
N ARG A 95 -1.96 3.63 -12.63
CA ARG A 95 -0.61 3.13 -12.92
C ARG A 95 0.45 4.22 -13.14
N PRO A 96 0.19 5.32 -13.90
CA PRO A 96 1.15 6.41 -14.07
C PRO A 96 1.51 7.09 -12.74
N LEU A 97 0.50 7.31 -11.90
CA LEU A 97 0.66 7.92 -10.58
C LEU A 97 1.48 7.02 -9.65
N LEU A 98 1.17 5.72 -9.62
CA LEU A 98 1.93 4.74 -8.84
C LEU A 98 3.41 4.69 -9.27
N ARG A 99 3.68 4.65 -10.58
CA ARG A 99 5.07 4.65 -11.08
C ARG A 99 5.83 5.89 -10.63
N HIS A 100 5.20 7.06 -10.70
CA HIS A 100 5.80 8.29 -10.20
C HIS A 100 6.12 8.18 -8.70
N TRP A 101 5.15 7.75 -7.89
CA TRP A 101 5.33 7.55 -6.46
C TRP A 101 6.51 6.61 -6.12
N LEU A 102 6.56 5.44 -6.76
CA LEU A 102 7.61 4.45 -6.50
C LEU A 102 8.99 4.93 -6.96
N HIS A 103 9.08 5.56 -8.13
CA HIS A 103 10.35 6.13 -8.60
C HIS A 103 10.89 7.19 -7.64
N THR A 104 10.01 8.03 -7.09
CA THR A 104 10.38 9.03 -6.09
C THR A 104 10.84 8.41 -4.77
N ARG A 105 10.41 7.19 -4.41
CA ARG A 105 10.90 6.46 -3.23
C ARG A 105 12.25 5.79 -3.48
N ASP A 106 12.43 5.17 -4.64
CA ASP A 106 13.69 4.51 -5.02
C ASP A 106 14.85 5.53 -5.13
N ALA A 107 14.56 6.74 -5.62
CA ALA A 107 15.56 7.80 -5.81
C ALA A 107 16.16 8.35 -4.51
N THR A 108 15.58 8.07 -3.34
CA THR A 108 15.98 8.69 -2.07
C THR A 108 16.33 7.67 -1.00
N ALA A 109 16.89 6.54 -1.43
CA ALA A 109 17.21 5.34 -0.66
C ALA A 109 17.92 5.59 0.70
N GLU A 110 17.14 6.00 1.70
CA GLU A 110 17.39 5.68 3.10
C GLU A 110 16.87 4.24 3.33
N ARG A 111 17.75 3.40 3.87
CA ARG A 111 17.86 1.94 3.64
C ARG A 111 16.85 1.09 4.46
N HIS A 112 15.56 1.43 4.43
CA HIS A 112 14.59 0.89 5.39
C HIS A 112 13.44 0.06 4.79
N THR A 113 13.30 -0.12 3.47
CA THR A 113 12.30 -1.03 2.87
C THR A 113 12.68 -1.28 1.41
N SER A 114 12.74 -2.54 0.98
CA SER A 114 12.85 -2.87 -0.45
C SER A 114 11.47 -2.77 -1.09
N VAL A 115 11.31 -1.97 -2.14
CA VAL A 115 10.03 -1.74 -2.81
C VAL A 115 10.14 -2.16 -4.27
N ARG A 116 9.13 -2.84 -4.81
CA ARG A 116 9.10 -3.22 -6.23
C ARG A 116 7.67 -3.29 -6.78
N LEU A 117 7.52 -2.85 -8.02
CA LEU A 117 6.29 -2.97 -8.81
C LEU A 117 6.36 -4.24 -9.68
N PHE A 118 5.27 -5.00 -9.71
CA PHE A 118 5.11 -6.23 -10.48
C PHE A 118 3.90 -6.14 -11.41
N ASP A 119 3.89 -6.98 -12.45
CA ASP A 119 2.77 -7.08 -13.39
C ASP A 119 1.69 -8.05 -12.90
N SER A 120 2.04 -8.97 -12.00
CA SER A 120 1.09 -9.96 -11.44
C SER A 120 1.29 -10.21 -9.94
N ILE A 121 0.25 -10.75 -9.30
CA ILE A 121 0.33 -11.24 -7.90
C ILE A 121 1.32 -12.41 -7.81
N GLU A 122 1.39 -13.26 -8.83
CA GLU A 122 2.29 -14.42 -8.85
C GLU A 122 3.76 -13.99 -8.77
N GLU A 123 4.17 -13.04 -9.61
CA GLU A 123 5.53 -12.49 -9.59
C GLU A 123 5.86 -11.81 -8.26
N ALA A 124 4.89 -11.07 -7.71
CA ALA A 124 5.02 -10.43 -6.40
C ALA A 124 5.22 -11.47 -5.30
N CYS A 125 4.41 -12.53 -5.27
CA CYS A 125 4.52 -13.63 -4.31
C CYS A 125 5.87 -14.35 -4.40
N GLY A 126 6.36 -14.60 -5.62
CA GLY A 126 7.69 -15.20 -5.84
C GLY A 126 8.81 -14.34 -5.24
N TRP A 127 8.74 -13.02 -5.41
CA TRP A 127 9.72 -12.10 -4.81
C TRP A 127 9.56 -11.96 -3.27
N LEU A 128 8.34 -12.14 -2.77
CA LEU A 128 8.06 -12.27 -1.34
C LEU A 128 8.48 -13.64 -0.76
N VAL A 129 9.03 -14.55 -1.58
CA VAL A 129 9.53 -15.88 -1.18
C VAL A 129 8.39 -16.74 -0.59
N LEU A 130 7.18 -16.56 -1.12
CA LEU A 130 6.05 -17.44 -0.83
C LEU A 130 6.14 -18.69 -1.70
N ASN A 131 5.84 -19.85 -1.12
CA ASN A 131 5.73 -21.09 -1.90
C ASN A 131 4.42 -21.12 -2.72
N VAL A 132 4.29 -22.10 -3.61
CA VAL A 132 3.14 -22.22 -4.53
C VAL A 132 1.79 -22.29 -3.79
N ARG A 133 1.73 -22.96 -2.64
CA ARG A 133 0.49 -23.08 -1.85
C ARG A 133 0.12 -21.75 -1.21
N GLU A 134 1.09 -21.07 -0.60
CA GLU A 134 0.92 -19.76 0.02
C GLU A 134 0.53 -18.69 -1.02
N ALA A 135 1.21 -18.68 -2.18
CA ALA A 135 0.89 -17.79 -3.29
C ALA A 135 -0.56 -17.99 -3.78
N ALA A 136 -1.07 -19.22 -3.78
CA ALA A 136 -2.45 -19.51 -4.15
C ALA A 136 -3.46 -18.96 -3.12
N LEU A 137 -3.14 -19.00 -1.82
CA LEU A 137 -3.95 -18.35 -0.78
C LEU A 137 -3.99 -16.83 -0.99
N VAL A 138 -2.83 -16.21 -1.23
CA VAL A 138 -2.70 -14.77 -1.48
C VAL A 138 -3.48 -14.34 -2.73
N ALA A 139 -3.41 -15.11 -3.82
CA ALA A 139 -4.14 -14.81 -5.04
C ALA A 139 -5.67 -14.80 -4.82
N ARG A 140 -6.18 -15.71 -3.98
CA ARG A 140 -7.60 -15.77 -3.61
C ARG A 140 -7.99 -14.84 -2.46
N SER A 141 -7.03 -14.13 -1.87
CA SER A 141 -7.21 -13.37 -0.61
C SER A 141 -7.75 -14.24 0.53
N GLU A 142 -7.42 -15.52 0.52
CA GLU A 142 -7.86 -16.50 1.52
C GLU A 142 -7.05 -16.35 2.81
N GLY A 143 -7.69 -16.44 3.97
CA GLY A 143 -7.04 -16.32 5.28
C GLY A 143 -6.69 -14.88 5.72
N PHE A 144 -6.91 -13.88 4.86
CA PHE A 144 -6.68 -12.47 5.20
C PHE A 144 -7.83 -11.89 6.03
N ARG A 145 -7.56 -11.52 7.29
CA ARG A 145 -8.51 -10.81 8.14
C ARG A 145 -8.39 -9.31 7.93
N GLU A 146 -9.52 -8.63 7.80
CA GLU A 146 -9.55 -7.16 7.80
C GLU A 146 -9.12 -6.62 9.18
N VAL A 147 -8.12 -5.74 9.16
CA VAL A 147 -7.59 -5.06 10.36
C VAL A 147 -8.18 -3.66 10.45
N GLN A 148 -8.18 -2.93 9.34
CA GLN A 148 -8.70 -1.58 9.29
C GLN A 148 -9.16 -1.24 7.87
N ARG A 149 -10.27 -0.51 7.79
CA ARG A 149 -10.78 0.07 6.57
C ARG A 149 -10.78 1.59 6.66
N PHE A 150 -10.36 2.24 5.58
CA PHE A 150 -10.31 3.69 5.47
C PHE A 150 -11.22 4.12 4.33
N HIS A 151 -12.20 4.96 4.67
CA HIS A 151 -13.14 5.57 3.75
C HIS A 151 -12.98 7.09 3.79
N ALA A 152 -12.99 7.73 2.64
CA ALA A 152 -13.31 9.15 2.55
C ALA A 152 -14.80 9.31 2.90
N PRO A 153 -15.17 10.36 3.67
CA PRO A 153 -16.58 10.72 3.77
C PRO A 153 -17.13 10.97 2.35
N PRO A 154 -18.40 10.61 2.06
CA PRO A 154 -19.00 10.93 0.77
C PRO A 154 -18.89 12.44 0.57
N THR A 155 -18.30 12.86 -0.57
CA THR A 155 -18.29 14.26 -0.95
C THR A 155 -19.73 14.74 -0.97
N ALA A 156 -20.11 15.63 -0.05
CA ALA A 156 -21.44 16.21 -0.05
C ALA A 156 -21.66 16.82 -1.44
N ALA A 157 -22.76 16.42 -2.09
CA ALA A 157 -23.14 17.02 -3.36
C ALA A 157 -23.23 18.55 -3.18
N PRO A 158 -22.74 19.36 -4.14
CA PRO A 158 -22.96 20.79 -4.06
C PRO A 158 -24.47 21.02 -4.03
N GLU A 159 -24.95 21.66 -2.96
CA GLU A 159 -26.32 22.17 -2.90
C GLU A 159 -26.51 23.09 -4.13
N ARG A 160 -27.54 22.78 -4.92
CA ARG A 160 -27.91 23.52 -6.13
C ARG A 160 -28.55 24.86 -5.79
#